data_AF-A0A834D629-F1
#
_entry.id   AF-A0A834D629-F1
#
_cell.length_a   1.000
_cell.length_b   1.000
_cell.length_c   1.000
_cell.angle_alpha   90.00
_cell.angle_beta   90.00
_cell.angle_gamma   90.00
#
_symmetry.space_group_name_H-M   'P 1'
#
loop_
_entity.id
_entity.type
_entity.pdbx_description
1 polymer ?
#
loop_
_entity_poly.entity_id
_entity_poly.type
_entity_poly.pdbx_seq_one_letter_code
_entity_poly.pdbx_strand_id
1 'polypeptide(L)'
;HIHLHGCTCTSVSRKGLFLTPLTEAAPSLPAAVAPTCSSSSSSSFLSGGCYSDQRSQMALRGVWQLQKLIVSYSDWGGSSRGIRAFMESNLPSFREKNPRLEVVTELIRGQHPHLKAFYRNKNERVICVKNMDPEDILLHATRLRNALGRKVVKLKTRHLTKHPSVQGTWTTEVKF
;
A
#
# COMPACT_ATOMS: atom_id res chain seq x y z
N HIS A 1 57.10 -48.99 -11.66
CA HIS A 1 58.25 -48.67 -10.79
C HIS A 1 58.05 -47.24 -10.28
N ILE A 2 57.57 -47.08 -9.03
CA ILE A 2 57.79 -45.94 -8.10
C ILE A 2 57.11 -44.58 -8.49
N HIS A 3 56.42 -43.76 -7.67
CA HIS A 3 56.14 -43.63 -6.23
C HIS A 3 54.77 -42.93 -6.04
N LEU A 4 53.99 -43.37 -5.04
CA LEU A 4 52.85 -42.66 -4.44
C LEU A 4 53.37 -41.57 -3.47
N HIS A 5 52.68 -40.43 -3.36
CA HIS A 5 52.65 -39.62 -2.13
C HIS A 5 51.30 -38.91 -1.95
N GLY A 6 50.58 -39.33 -0.92
CA GLY A 6 49.46 -38.58 -0.35
C GLY A 6 49.94 -37.61 0.74
N CYS A 7 49.07 -36.67 1.10
CA CYS A 7 49.18 -35.91 2.34
C CYS A 7 47.80 -35.79 2.99
N THR A 8 47.57 -36.64 3.98
CA THR A 8 46.58 -36.47 5.03
C THR A 8 47.16 -35.54 6.10
N CYS A 9 46.39 -34.59 6.62
CA CYS A 9 46.69 -33.97 7.91
C CYS A 9 45.45 -33.96 8.78
N THR A 10 45.50 -34.76 9.83
CA THR A 10 44.53 -34.89 10.90
C THR A 10 44.99 -34.10 12.13
N SER A 11 44.00 -33.46 12.76
CA SER A 11 43.77 -33.41 14.21
C SER A 11 44.42 -32.33 15.09
N VAL A 12 43.72 -32.18 16.23
CA VAL A 12 44.08 -31.56 17.51
C VAL A 12 43.63 -30.08 17.67
N SER A 13 43.02 -29.60 18.76
CA SER A 13 42.14 -30.08 19.85
C SER A 13 42.16 -28.98 20.92
N ARG A 14 41.00 -28.73 21.55
CA ARG A 14 40.79 -28.22 22.93
C ARG A 14 41.19 -26.78 23.29
N LYS A 15 40.16 -26.03 23.74
CA LYS A 15 39.94 -25.41 25.08
C LYS A 15 38.93 -24.28 24.84
N GLY A 16 37.72 -24.21 25.40
CA GLY A 16 37.24 -24.68 26.71
C GLY A 16 37.47 -23.59 27.75
N LEU A 17 36.41 -22.85 28.10
CA LEU A 17 36.03 -22.30 29.42
C LEU A 17 35.62 -20.80 29.44
N PHE A 18 34.42 -20.58 30.01
CA PHE A 18 33.99 -19.48 30.91
C PHE A 18 33.71 -18.09 30.31
N LEU A 19 32.79 -17.25 30.80
CA LEU A 19 31.55 -17.35 31.59
C LEU A 19 30.95 -15.91 31.54
N THR A 20 29.63 -15.79 31.28
CA THR A 20 28.69 -14.73 31.75
C THR A 20 28.82 -13.24 31.37
N PRO A 21 27.68 -12.49 31.46
CA PRO A 21 27.41 -11.28 30.67
C PRO A 21 27.61 -9.98 31.47
N LEU A 22 27.71 -8.86 30.77
CA LEU A 22 27.66 -7.52 31.35
C LEU A 22 26.66 -6.62 30.62
N THR A 23 25.75 -6.15 31.47
CA THR A 23 24.71 -5.12 31.45
C THR A 23 25.10 -3.74 30.88
N GLU A 24 24.05 -2.97 30.52
CA GLU A 24 23.97 -1.50 30.37
C GLU A 24 24.63 -0.87 29.12
N ALA A 25 24.08 0.14 28.45
CA ALA A 25 23.07 1.13 28.81
C ALA A 25 22.38 1.70 27.55
N ALA A 26 21.12 2.10 27.69
CA ALA A 26 20.41 2.96 26.75
C ALA A 26 20.77 4.44 27.00
N PRO A 27 20.97 5.26 25.96
CA PRO A 27 20.85 6.71 26.09
C PRO A 27 19.56 7.25 25.47
N SER A 28 18.96 8.13 26.25
CA SER A 28 17.77 8.95 26.07
C SER A 28 17.77 9.88 24.86
N LEU A 29 16.57 10.10 24.34
CA LEU A 29 16.11 11.16 23.45
C LEU A 29 16.63 12.56 23.84
N PRO A 30 16.89 13.44 22.85
CA PRO A 30 16.61 14.85 23.01
C PRO A 30 15.45 15.34 22.13
N ALA A 31 14.86 16.40 22.65
CA ALA A 31 13.55 16.93 22.39
C ALA A 31 13.36 17.65 21.05
N ALA A 32 12.08 17.80 20.73
CA ALA A 32 11.47 18.59 19.69
C ALA A 32 12.11 19.97 19.46
N VAL A 33 12.27 20.32 18.18
CA VAL A 33 12.32 21.71 17.72
C VAL A 33 11.30 21.84 16.59
N ALA A 34 10.18 22.49 16.90
CA ALA A 34 9.14 22.80 15.93
C ALA A 34 9.48 24.13 15.23
N PRO A 35 9.41 24.23 13.89
CA PRO A 35 9.45 25.51 13.22
C PRO A 35 8.09 26.23 13.35
N THR A 36 8.11 27.43 13.92
CA THR A 36 6.98 28.36 13.89
C THR A 36 6.80 28.92 12.48
N CYS A 37 5.77 28.45 11.79
CA CYS A 37 5.32 29.01 10.52
C CYS A 37 4.09 29.90 10.79
N SER A 38 4.32 31.21 10.78
CA SER A 38 3.31 32.25 10.78
C SER A 38 2.67 32.32 9.39
N SER A 39 1.40 31.90 9.26
CA SER A 39 0.61 32.22 8.07
C SER A 39 -0.85 32.52 8.44
N SER A 40 -1.06 33.83 8.53
CA SER A 40 -2.25 34.61 8.21
C SER A 40 -3.50 33.86 7.79
N SER A 41 -4.53 34.07 8.60
CA SER A 41 -5.94 33.79 8.37
C SER A 41 -6.42 34.24 6.99
N SER A 42 -7.04 33.33 6.26
CA SER A 42 -8.01 33.65 5.20
C SER A 42 -9.04 32.53 5.19
N SER A 43 -10.09 32.75 5.97
CA SER A 43 -11.27 31.91 6.07
C SER A 43 -12.03 31.89 4.74
N SER A 44 -11.72 30.92 3.90
CA SER A 44 -12.63 30.52 2.83
C SER A 44 -13.55 29.43 3.37
N PHE A 45 -14.80 29.82 3.61
CA PHE A 45 -15.92 28.95 3.89
C PHE A 45 -15.97 27.85 2.84
N LEU A 46 -15.56 26.63 3.20
CA LEU A 46 -15.88 25.45 2.42
C LEU A 46 -17.33 25.11 2.73
N SER A 47 -18.18 25.53 1.79
CA SER A 47 -19.52 25.03 1.56
C SER A 47 -19.57 23.52 1.87
N GLY A 48 -20.37 23.20 2.89
CA GLY A 48 -20.71 21.84 3.26
C GLY A 48 -21.46 21.20 2.10
N GLY A 49 -20.71 20.62 1.17
CA GLY A 49 -21.24 19.71 0.18
C GLY A 49 -21.89 18.56 0.93
N CYS A 50 -23.22 18.54 0.93
CA CYS A 50 -24.03 17.38 1.25
C CYS A 50 -23.49 16.21 0.41
N TYR A 51 -22.77 15.30 1.08
CA TYR A 51 -22.20 14.12 0.45
C TYR A 51 -23.38 13.31 -0.07
N SER A 52 -23.64 13.39 -1.37
CA SER A 52 -24.63 12.57 -2.03
C SER A 52 -24.21 11.12 -1.80
N ASP A 53 -24.96 10.46 -0.92
CA ASP A 53 -24.70 9.14 -0.39
C ASP A 53 -24.78 8.10 -1.52
N GLN A 54 -23.67 7.94 -2.23
CA GLN A 54 -23.46 6.82 -3.12
C GLN A 54 -23.18 5.60 -2.24
N ARG A 55 -24.27 4.87 -1.93
CA ARG A 55 -24.33 3.55 -1.25
C ARG A 55 -22.99 2.80 -1.33
N SER A 56 -22.44 2.44 -0.18
CA SER A 56 -21.15 1.74 -0.06
C SER A 56 -21.38 0.25 0.17
N GLN A 57 -20.99 -0.56 -0.81
CA GLN A 57 -20.68 -1.98 -0.65
C GLN A 57 -19.33 -2.18 -1.35
N MET A 58 -18.43 -2.97 -0.76
CA MET A 58 -17.06 -3.19 -1.26
C MET A 58 -17.04 -3.69 -2.72
N ALA A 59 -18.13 -4.33 -3.16
CA ALA A 59 -18.57 -4.33 -4.54
C ALA A 59 -19.91 -3.60 -4.65
N LEU A 60 -19.99 -2.53 -5.44
CA LEU A 60 -21.27 -1.96 -5.82
C LEU A 60 -22.02 -2.98 -6.68
N ARG A 61 -23.05 -3.61 -6.11
CA ARG A 61 -23.92 -4.59 -6.81
C ARG A 61 -23.17 -5.79 -7.40
N GLY A 62 -22.06 -6.21 -6.78
CA GLY A 62 -21.25 -7.35 -7.26
C GLY A 62 -20.45 -7.07 -8.54
N VAL A 63 -20.34 -5.80 -8.97
CA VAL A 63 -19.62 -5.43 -10.19
C VAL A 63 -18.28 -4.78 -9.86
N TRP A 64 -17.24 -5.21 -10.58
CA TRP A 64 -15.91 -4.61 -10.56
C TRP A 64 -15.96 -3.14 -10.96
N GLN A 65 -15.31 -2.29 -10.15
CA GLN A 65 -15.26 -0.85 -10.41
C GLN A 65 -14.02 -0.43 -11.19
N LEU A 66 -12.92 -1.17 -11.05
CA LEU A 66 -11.70 -0.93 -11.81
C LEU A 66 -11.91 -1.41 -13.27
N GLN A 67 -11.69 -0.51 -14.23
CA GLN A 67 -11.84 -0.81 -15.66
C GLN A 67 -10.48 -1.02 -16.34
N LYS A 68 -9.52 -0.13 -16.05
CA LYS A 68 -8.21 -0.12 -16.68
C LYS A 68 -7.13 0.10 -15.62
N LEU A 69 -6.07 -0.70 -15.69
CA LEU A 69 -4.86 -0.58 -14.89
C LEU A 69 -3.68 -0.35 -15.84
N ILE A 70 -3.04 0.80 -15.70
CA ILE A 70 -1.83 1.13 -16.44
C ILE A 70 -0.63 0.88 -15.54
N VAL A 71 0.28 0.05 -16.03
CA VAL A 71 1.55 -0.28 -15.40
C VAL A 71 2.64 0.51 -16.13
N SER A 72 3.05 1.62 -15.53
CA SER A 72 4.10 2.47 -16.09
C SER A 72 5.46 2.03 -15.55
N TYR A 73 6.39 1.71 -16.45
CA TYR A 73 7.75 1.28 -16.11
C TYR A 73 8.80 2.04 -16.92
N SER A 74 10.07 1.99 -16.47
CA SER A 74 11.21 2.48 -17.22
C SER A 74 12.18 1.34 -17.52
N ASP A 75 12.85 1.41 -18.66
CA ASP A 75 13.78 0.40 -19.17
C ASP A 75 15.12 0.43 -18.43
N TRP A 76 15.67 1.62 -18.17
CA TRP A 76 17.04 1.76 -17.63
C TRP A 76 17.12 2.04 -16.12
N GLY A 77 16.12 2.71 -15.55
CA GLY A 77 16.22 3.27 -14.20
C GLY A 77 16.29 2.20 -13.10
N GLY A 78 17.16 2.39 -12.10
CA GLY A 78 17.22 1.51 -10.92
C GLY A 78 15.89 1.44 -10.16
N SER A 79 15.14 2.55 -10.14
CA SER A 79 13.84 2.63 -9.45
C SER A 79 12.74 1.73 -10.02
N SER A 80 12.89 1.25 -11.25
CA SER A 80 11.95 0.34 -11.92
C SER A 80 12.34 -1.13 -11.86
N ARG A 81 13.39 -1.50 -11.11
CA ARG A 81 13.85 -2.90 -11.04
C ARG A 81 12.73 -3.85 -10.62
N GLY A 82 11.99 -3.50 -9.58
CA GLY A 82 10.90 -4.35 -9.08
C GLY A 82 9.70 -4.45 -10.00
N ILE A 83 9.32 -3.36 -10.68
CA ILE A 83 8.18 -3.40 -11.62
C ILE A 83 8.51 -4.23 -12.87
N ARG A 84 9.77 -4.22 -13.32
CA ARG A 84 10.24 -5.07 -14.42
C ARG A 84 10.14 -6.56 -14.04
N ALA A 85 10.62 -6.93 -12.86
CA ALA A 85 10.47 -8.29 -12.34
C ALA A 85 8.99 -8.70 -12.17
N PHE A 86 8.13 -7.77 -11.73
CA PHE A 86 6.68 -7.99 -11.64
C PHE A 86 6.03 -8.25 -13.01
N MET A 87 6.48 -7.55 -14.07
CA MET A 87 5.96 -7.74 -15.42
C MET A 87 6.25 -9.14 -15.98
N GLU A 88 7.43 -9.69 -15.67
CA GLU A 88 7.86 -11.01 -16.15
C GLU A 88 7.16 -12.14 -15.39
N SER A 89 7.02 -12.02 -14.07
CA SER A 89 6.52 -13.09 -13.20
C SER A 89 5.01 -13.00 -12.94
N ASN A 90 4.58 -11.89 -12.34
CA ASN A 90 3.29 -11.78 -11.67
C ASN A 90 2.19 -11.21 -12.56
N LEU A 91 2.53 -10.31 -13.49
CA LEU A 91 1.59 -9.65 -14.40
C LEU A 91 0.80 -10.62 -15.32
N PRO A 92 1.37 -11.67 -15.94
CA PRO A 92 0.58 -12.63 -16.72
C PRO A 92 -0.47 -13.34 -15.87
N SER A 93 -0.08 -13.85 -14.69
CA SER A 93 -1.01 -14.49 -13.74
C SER A 93 -2.11 -13.54 -13.27
N PHE A 94 -1.79 -12.24 -13.14
CA PHE A 94 -2.75 -11.22 -12.72
C PHE A 94 -3.80 -10.94 -13.81
N ARG A 95 -3.41 -10.97 -15.09
CA ARG A 95 -4.33 -10.82 -16.24
C ARG A 95 -5.28 -12.01 -16.34
N GLU A 96 -4.78 -13.23 -16.21
CA GLU A 96 -5.59 -14.46 -16.27
C GLU A 96 -6.66 -14.49 -15.17
N LYS A 97 -6.31 -14.09 -13.95
CA LYS A 97 -7.24 -13.99 -12.82
C LYS A 97 -8.32 -12.92 -13.01
N ASN A 98 -8.12 -11.95 -13.90
CA ASN A 98 -8.99 -10.79 -14.07
C ASN A 98 -9.27 -10.49 -15.55
N PRO A 99 -10.02 -11.34 -16.27
CA PRO A 99 -10.28 -11.18 -17.70
C PRO A 99 -11.10 -9.93 -18.06
N ARG A 100 -11.81 -9.34 -17.09
CA ARG A 100 -12.63 -8.12 -17.27
C ARG A 100 -11.81 -6.83 -17.14
N LEU A 101 -10.58 -6.91 -16.66
CA LEU A 101 -9.71 -5.77 -16.39
C LEU A 101 -8.77 -5.55 -17.57
N GLU A 102 -8.76 -4.34 -18.13
CA GLU A 102 -7.78 -3.95 -19.14
C GLU A 102 -6.46 -3.61 -18.47
N VAL A 103 -5.41 -4.41 -18.67
CA VAL A 103 -4.07 -4.16 -18.10
C VAL A 103 -3.12 -3.72 -19.21
N VAL A 104 -2.79 -2.42 -19.23
CA VAL A 104 -1.90 -1.80 -20.22
C VAL A 104 -0.53 -1.54 -19.61
N THR A 105 0.53 -1.80 -20.37
CA THR A 105 1.91 -1.50 -19.98
C THR A 105 2.41 -0.29 -20.76
N GLU A 106 2.95 0.71 -20.06
CA GLU A 106 3.48 1.93 -20.67
C GLU A 106 4.95 2.11 -20.31
N LEU A 107 5.78 2.42 -21.31
CA LEU A 107 7.18 2.75 -21.10
C LEU A 107 7.32 4.26 -20.89
N ILE A 108 7.80 4.65 -19.71
CA ILE A 108 8.09 6.03 -19.33
C ILE A 108 9.59 6.20 -19.06
N ARG A 109 10.25 7.11 -19.77
CA ARG A 109 11.68 7.40 -19.55
C ARG A 109 11.85 8.62 -18.65
N GLY A 110 12.85 8.58 -17.78
CA GLY A 110 13.18 9.69 -16.87
C GLY A 110 12.20 9.93 -15.72
N GLN A 111 11.25 9.03 -15.48
CA GLN A 111 10.22 9.15 -14.44
C GLN A 111 10.16 7.89 -13.57
N HIS A 112 9.68 8.04 -12.33
CA HIS A 112 9.49 6.91 -11.43
C HIS A 112 8.29 6.05 -11.87
N PRO A 113 8.40 4.71 -11.73
CA PRO A 113 7.33 3.80 -12.08
C PRO A 113 6.11 4.00 -11.17
N HIS A 114 4.92 3.84 -11.72
CA HIS A 114 3.67 4.02 -11.01
C HIS A 114 2.56 3.19 -11.63
N LEU A 115 1.58 2.82 -10.82
CA LEU A 115 0.35 2.18 -11.23
C LEU A 115 -0.75 3.23 -11.32
N LYS A 116 -1.40 3.38 -12.48
CA LYS A 116 -2.60 4.21 -12.63
C LYS A 116 -3.82 3.33 -12.79
N ALA A 117 -4.81 3.53 -11.93
CA ALA A 117 -6.07 2.81 -11.93
C ALA A 117 -7.21 3.75 -12.36
N PHE A 118 -7.96 3.35 -13.39
CA PHE A 118 -9.16 4.04 -13.86
C PHE A 118 -10.41 3.28 -13.43
N TYR A 119 -11.31 3.99 -12.75
CA TYR A 119 -12.55 3.43 -12.23
C TYR A 119 -13.76 3.89 -13.06
N ARG A 120 -14.84 3.10 -13.02
CA ARG A 120 -16.13 3.43 -13.66
C ARG A 120 -16.68 4.80 -13.27
N ASN A 121 -16.36 5.25 -12.06
CA ASN A 121 -16.75 6.56 -11.53
C ASN A 121 -15.96 7.72 -12.15
N LYS A 122 -15.13 7.47 -13.17
CA LYS A 122 -14.20 8.42 -13.84
C LYS A 122 -13.07 8.94 -12.93
N ASN A 123 -13.02 8.47 -11.69
CA ASN A 123 -11.92 8.76 -10.80
C ASN A 123 -10.70 7.93 -11.18
N GLU A 124 -9.53 8.53 -10.94
CA GLU A 124 -8.25 7.87 -11.08
C GLU A 124 -7.56 7.72 -9.72
N ARG A 125 -6.76 6.67 -9.57
CA ARG A 125 -5.84 6.52 -8.44
C ARG A 125 -4.46 6.16 -8.95
N VAL A 126 -3.47 6.93 -8.51
CA VAL A 126 -2.07 6.71 -8.87
C VAL A 126 -1.31 6.28 -7.63
N ILE A 127 -0.53 5.21 -7.74
CA ILE A 127 0.37 4.72 -6.69
C ILE A 127 1.78 4.64 -7.28
N CYS A 128 2.73 5.36 -6.67
CA CYS A 128 4.14 5.25 -7.04
C CYS A 128 4.73 3.95 -6.50
N VAL A 129 5.45 3.20 -7.33
CA VAL A 129 6.04 1.89 -7.00
C VAL A 129 7.57 1.89 -7.14
N LYS A 130 8.20 3.01 -6.73
CA LYS A 130 9.66 3.16 -6.76
C LYS A 130 10.33 2.19 -5.78
N ASN A 131 11.34 1.44 -6.23
CA ASN A 131 12.13 0.53 -5.38
C ASN A 131 11.32 -0.47 -4.55
N MET A 132 10.11 -0.84 -4.99
CA MET A 132 9.29 -1.85 -4.32
C MET A 132 9.61 -3.24 -4.87
N ASP A 133 9.42 -4.27 -4.06
CA ASP A 133 9.53 -5.66 -4.49
C ASP A 133 8.32 -6.08 -5.36
N PRO A 134 8.49 -7.08 -6.25
CA PRO A 134 7.40 -7.51 -7.14
C PRO A 134 6.16 -8.01 -6.39
N GLU A 135 6.32 -8.57 -5.20
CA GLU A 135 5.21 -9.02 -4.34
C GLU A 135 4.44 -7.86 -3.71
N ASP A 136 5.13 -6.81 -3.27
CA ASP A 136 4.48 -5.60 -2.76
C ASP A 136 3.71 -4.88 -3.86
N ILE A 137 4.26 -4.86 -5.08
CA ILE A 137 3.58 -4.33 -6.26
C ILE A 137 2.30 -5.13 -6.55
N LEU A 138 2.33 -6.46 -6.47
CA LEU A 138 1.15 -7.31 -6.59
C LEU A 138 0.11 -6.96 -5.52
N LEU A 139 0.54 -6.75 -4.27
CA LEU A 139 -0.33 -6.34 -3.18
C LEU A 139 -0.99 -4.99 -3.47
N HIS A 140 -0.23 -4.01 -3.99
CA HIS A 140 -0.77 -2.72 -4.40
C HIS A 140 -1.74 -2.83 -5.57
N ALA A 141 -1.44 -3.63 -6.59
CA ALA A 141 -2.35 -3.91 -7.71
C ALA A 141 -3.65 -4.57 -7.22
N THR A 142 -3.55 -5.51 -6.29
CA THR A 142 -4.70 -6.18 -5.67
C THR A 142 -5.55 -5.21 -4.85
N ARG A 143 -4.91 -4.30 -4.08
CA ARG A 143 -5.60 -3.22 -3.37
C ARG A 143 -6.34 -2.28 -4.32
N LEU A 144 -5.74 -1.91 -5.46
CA LEU A 144 -6.39 -1.09 -6.48
C LEU A 144 -7.59 -1.80 -7.10
N ARG A 145 -7.46 -3.10 -7.38
CA ARG A 145 -8.51 -3.98 -7.92
C ARG A 145 -9.68 -4.15 -6.96
N ASN A 146 -9.44 -4.23 -5.66
CA ASN A 146 -10.48 -4.34 -4.63
C ASN A 146 -11.09 -2.97 -4.22
N ALA A 147 -10.56 -1.85 -4.71
CA ALA A 147 -11.06 -0.52 -4.36
C ALA A 147 -12.20 -0.05 -5.27
N LEU A 148 -13.02 0.88 -4.76
CA LEU A 148 -14.14 1.50 -5.51
C LEU A 148 -13.73 2.76 -6.31
N GLY A 149 -12.53 3.28 -6.10
CA GLY A 149 -12.07 4.54 -6.71
C GLY A 149 -12.63 5.81 -6.07
N ARG A 150 -13.19 5.75 -4.86
CA ARG A 150 -13.61 6.95 -4.11
C ARG A 150 -12.41 7.60 -3.42
N LYS A 151 -12.46 8.92 -3.22
CA LYS A 151 -11.47 9.64 -2.42
C LYS A 151 -11.51 9.11 -0.98
N VAL A 152 -10.35 8.79 -0.43
CA VAL A 152 -10.23 8.36 0.97
C VAL A 152 -10.43 9.59 1.84
N VAL A 153 -11.52 9.61 2.60
CA VAL A 153 -11.86 10.68 3.54
C VAL A 153 -11.89 10.08 4.94
N LYS A 154 -11.39 10.82 5.94
CA LYS A 154 -11.49 10.42 7.34
C LYS A 154 -12.96 10.41 7.76
N LEU A 155 -13.48 9.24 8.10
CA LEU A 155 -14.82 9.12 8.68
C LEU A 155 -14.77 9.54 10.14
N LYS A 156 -15.78 10.30 10.60
CA LYS A 156 -15.90 10.70 12.02
C LYS A 156 -16.25 9.50 12.91
N THR A 157 -17.15 8.65 12.43
CA THR A 157 -17.67 7.49 13.15
C THR A 157 -17.43 6.23 12.32
N ARG A 158 -17.14 5.10 12.98
CA ARG A 158 -16.94 3.81 12.31
C ARG A 158 -18.20 3.33 11.57
N HIS A 159 -19.38 3.60 12.13
CA HIS A 159 -20.67 3.16 11.59
C HIS A 159 -21.43 4.36 11.03
N LEU A 160 -21.90 4.23 9.79
CA LEU A 160 -22.81 5.17 9.15
C LEU A 160 -24.13 4.44 8.90
N THR A 161 -25.19 4.88 9.58
CA THR A 161 -26.52 4.27 9.47
C THR A 161 -27.50 5.34 9.02
N LYS A 162 -28.29 5.06 7.98
CA LYS A 162 -29.35 5.99 7.50
C LYS A 162 -30.51 6.08 8.49
N HIS A 163 -30.79 4.97 9.16
CA HIS A 163 -31.90 4.82 10.10
C HIS A 163 -31.30 4.49 11.48
N PRO A 164 -30.99 5.49 12.32
CA PRO A 164 -30.34 5.26 13.61
C PRO A 164 -31.25 4.56 14.62
N SER A 165 -32.57 4.73 14.52
CA SER A 165 -33.57 4.10 15.39
C SER A 165 -34.60 3.32 14.57
N VAL A 166 -35.10 2.22 15.14
CA VAL A 166 -36.14 1.37 14.54
C VAL A 166 -37.54 1.74 15.06
N GLN A 167 -37.65 2.08 16.34
CA GLN A 167 -38.92 2.38 17.03
C GLN A 167 -39.18 3.88 17.26
N GLY A 168 -38.33 4.74 16.68
CA GLY A 168 -38.33 6.17 16.96
C GLY A 168 -37.18 6.56 17.88
N THR A 169 -36.77 7.82 17.77
CA THR A 169 -35.75 8.41 18.64
C THR A 169 -36.40 8.82 19.95
N TRP A 170 -35.71 8.62 21.07
CA TRP A 170 -36.21 9.04 22.38
C TRP A 170 -36.48 10.55 22.41
N THR A 171 -37.64 10.95 22.96
CA THR A 171 -38.05 12.34 23.16
C THR A 171 -38.59 12.52 24.58
N THR A 172 -38.31 13.66 25.21
CA THR A 172 -38.71 13.96 26.60
C THR A 172 -40.21 14.15 26.77
N GLU A 173 -40.94 14.53 25.72
CA GLU A 173 -42.39 14.77 25.74
C GLU A 173 -43.17 13.45 25.80
N VAL A 174 -43.27 12.88 27.00
CA VAL A 174 -44.24 11.83 27.29
C VAL A 174 -45.55 12.52 27.65
N LYS A 175 -46.48 12.57 26.70
CA LYS A 175 -47.87 12.95 27.00
C LYS A 175 -48.51 11.79 27.77
N PHE A 176 -48.77 12.02 29.06
CA PHE A 176 -49.59 11.15 29.90
C PHE A 176 -51.07 11.33 29.59
#